data_AF-A0A4Y9XZY0-F1
#
_entry.id   AF-A0A4Y9XZY0-F1
#
_cell.length_a   1.000
_cell.length_b   1.000
_cell.length_c   1.000
_cell.angle_alpha   90.00
_cell.angle_beta   90.00
_cell.angle_gamma   90.00
#
_symmetry.space_group_name_H-M   'P 1'
#
loop_
_entity.id
_entity.type
_entity.pdbx_description
1 polymer ?
#
loop_
_entity_poly.entity_id
_entity_poly.type
_entity_poly.pdbx_seq_one_letter_code
_entity_poly.pdbx_strand_id
1 'polypeptide(L)' 'MTQDLIQELRENPQPKIHELVTKLGYSRYEVSRLLHGAAKRQREAIKEGAQPLYLLEGVNFQDVQLGSQERLDMEMPFEF' A
#
# COMPACT_ATOMS: atom_id res chain seq x y z
N MET A 1 2.66 3.10 6.62
CA MET A 1 1.51 4.01 6.53
C MET A 1 1.85 5.30 7.24
N THR A 2 2.12 5.30 8.56
CA THR A 2 2.48 6.53 9.29
C THR A 2 3.78 7.18 8.81
N GLN A 3 4.83 6.40 8.53
CA GLN A 3 6.11 6.96 8.04
C GLN A 3 5.99 7.50 6.61
N ASP A 4 5.34 6.76 5.71
CA ASP A 4 5.08 7.17 4.32
C ASP A 4 4.25 8.47 4.28
N LEU A 5 3.20 8.57 5.11
CA LEU A 5 2.38 9.77 5.26
C LEU A 5 3.19 10.97 5.76
N ILE A 6 4.00 10.79 6.80
CA ILE A 6 4.85 11.86 7.35
C ILE A 6 5.85 12.34 6.30
N GLN A 7 6.43 11.43 5.51
CA GLN A 7 7.36 11.81 4.45
C GLN A 7 6.66 12.63 3.36
N GLU A 8 5.51 12.18 2.86
CA GLU A 8 4.74 12.92 1.85
C GLU A 8 4.34 14.31 2.34
N LEU A 9 3.91 14.43 3.60
CA LEU A 9 3.55 15.73 4.20
C LEU A 9 4.75 16.65 4.46
N ARG A 10 5.98 16.11 4.57
CA ARG A 10 7.20 16.93 4.63
C ARG A 10 7.59 17.50 3.27
N GLU A 11 7.38 16.73 2.21
CA GLU A 11 7.70 17.12 0.83
C GLU A 11 6.63 18.05 0.25
N ASN A 12 5.36 17.79 0.56
CA ASN A 12 4.23 18.64 0.22
C ASN A 12 3.34 18.83 1.45
N PRO A 13 3.42 19.97 2.15
CA PRO A 13 2.65 20.23 3.38
C PRO A 13 1.13 20.29 3.20
N GLN A 14 0.64 20.55 1.97
CA GLN A 14 -0.78 20.69 1.66
C GLN A 14 -1.12 19.97 0.36
N PRO A 15 -0.94 18.63 0.31
CA PRO A 15 -1.30 17.87 -0.87
C PRO A 15 -2.82 17.83 -1.00
N LYS A 16 -3.33 17.75 -2.23
CA LYS A 16 -4.73 17.40 -2.41
C LYS A 16 -4.97 15.99 -1.88
N ILE A 17 -6.18 15.73 -1.37
CA ILE A 17 -6.53 14.43 -0.79
C ILE A 17 -6.30 13.29 -1.79
N HIS A 18 -6.69 13.45 -3.06
CA HIS A 18 -6.43 12.39 -4.05
C HIS A 18 -4.93 12.15 -4.28
N GLU A 19 -4.12 13.20 -4.40
CA GLU A 19 -2.69 13.07 -4.63
C GLU A 19 -2.02 12.30 -3.48
N LEU A 20 -2.41 12.62 -2.25
CA LEU A 20 -1.93 11.95 -1.04
C LEU A 20 -2.30 10.47 -1.04
N VAL A 21 -3.56 10.13 -1.27
CA VAL A 21 -4.02 8.72 -1.30
C VAL A 21 -3.34 7.95 -2.43
N THR A 22 -3.26 8.56 -3.61
CA THR A 22 -2.64 7.95 -4.79
C THR A 22 -1.17 7.66 -4.54
N LYS A 23 -0.40 8.60 -4.02
CA LYS A 23 1.01 8.39 -3.70
C LYS A 23 1.21 7.33 -2.62
N LEU A 24 0.42 7.38 -1.54
CA LEU A 24 0.52 6.38 -0.48
C LEU A 24 0.14 4.98 -0.99
N GLY A 25 -0.85 4.86 -1.87
CA GLY A 25 -1.18 3.62 -2.56
C GLY A 25 -0.03 3.12 -3.45
N TYR A 26 0.58 4.01 -4.23
CA TYR A 26 1.70 3.66 -5.12
C TYR A 26 2.99 3.34 -4.40
N SER A 27 3.26 3.94 -3.24
CA SER A 27 4.47 3.67 -2.43
C SER A 27 4.65 2.18 -2.12
N ARG A 28 3.54 1.44 -2.10
CA ARG A 28 3.50 -0.01 -1.82
C ARG A 28 3.32 -0.86 -3.06
N TYR A 29 3.07 -0.25 -4.22
CA TYR A 29 2.69 -0.96 -5.44
C TYR A 29 3.76 -1.93 -5.91
N GLU A 30 5.02 -1.47 -6.00
CA GLU A 30 6.13 -2.32 -6.45
C GLU A 30 6.42 -3.47 -5.48
N VAL A 31 6.34 -3.21 -4.17
CA VAL A 31 6.47 -4.25 -3.14
C VAL A 31 5.34 -5.27 -3.28
N SER A 32 4.09 -4.83 -3.39
CA SER A 32 2.93 -5.72 -3.62
C SER A 32 3.07 -6.56 -4.88
N ARG A 33 3.57 -5.99 -5.99
CA ARG A 33 3.83 -6.74 -7.24
C ARG A 33 4.88 -7.83 -7.06
N LEU A 34 6.02 -7.49 -6.47
CA LEU A 34 7.09 -8.45 -6.20
C LEU A 34 6.59 -9.59 -5.30
N LEU A 35 5.78 -9.23 -4.30
CA LEU A 35 5.22 -10.18 -3.36
C LEU A 35 4.19 -11.12 -3.99
N HIS A 36 3.28 -10.59 -4.81
CA HIS A 36 2.35 -11.42 -5.60
C HIS A 36 3.11 -12.36 -6.55
N GLY A 37 4.18 -11.88 -7.19
CA GLY A 37 5.05 -12.71 -8.02
C GLY A 37 5.76 -13.80 -7.24
N ALA A 38 6.20 -13.52 -6.00
CA ALA A 38 6.78 -14.51 -5.10
C ALA A 38 5.74 -15.55 -4.64
N ALA A 39 4.54 -15.11 -4.26
CA ALA A 39 3.43 -15.98 -3.86
C ALA A 39 3.01 -16.93 -5.00
N LYS A 40 2.96 -16.42 -6.24
CA LYS A 40 2.67 -17.24 -7.42
C LYS A 40 3.72 -18.35 -7.61
N ARG A 41 5.00 -17.97 -7.60
CA ARG A 41 6.13 -18.92 -7.73
C ARG A 41 6.13 -19.96 -6.61
N GLN A 42 5.84 -19.55 -5.38
CA GLN A 42 5.71 -20.47 -4.26
C GLN A 42 4.58 -21.48 -4.47
N ARG A 43 3.40 -21.03 -4.93
CA ARG A 43 2.27 -21.93 -5.24
C ARG A 43 2.62 -22.93 -6.35
N GLU A 44 3.37 -22.50 -7.36
CA GLU A 44 3.86 -23.37 -8.43
C GLU A 44 4.85 -24.41 -7.90
N ALA A 45 5.84 -24.00 -7.09
CA ALA A 45 6.80 -24.91 -6.47
C ALA A 45 6.14 -25.95 -5.54
N ILE A 46 5.12 -25.55 -4.78
CA ILE A 46 4.35 -26.50 -3.94
C ILE A 46 3.64 -27.55 -4.80
N LYS A 47 3.08 -27.17 -5.95
CA LYS A 47 2.47 -28.14 -6.89
C LYS A 47 3.49 -29.14 -7.43
N GLU A 48 4.75 -28.73 -7.55
CA GLU A 48 5.88 -29.56 -7.97
C GLU A 48 6.49 -30.38 -6.82
N GLY A 49 5.93 -30.29 -5.60
CA GLY A 49 6.35 -31.09 -4.44
C GLY A 49 7.36 -30.41 -3.51
N ALA A 50 7.66 -29.13 -3.71
CA ALA A 50 8.53 -28.37 -2.80
C ALA A 50 7.80 -28.02 -1.49
N GLN A 51 8.54 -27.96 -0.38
CA GLN A 51 7.98 -27.54 0.90
C GLN A 51 7.65 -26.03 0.91
N PRO A 52 6.52 -25.62 1.52
CA PRO A 52 6.13 -24.23 1.59
C PRO A 52 7.11 -23.41 2.44
N LEU A 53 7.72 -22.38 1.85
CA LEU A 53 8.42 -21.32 2.58
C LEU A 53 7.40 -20.29 3.05
N TYR A 54 7.16 -20.16 4.36
CA TYR A 54 6.25 -19.17 4.94
C TYR A 54 6.80 -17.72 4.89
N LEU A 55 7.46 -17.35 3.80
CA LEU A 55 8.17 -16.06 3.63
C LEU A 55 7.24 -14.83 3.72
N LEU A 56 5.93 -15.04 3.65
CA LEU A 56 4.91 -14.00 3.54
C LEU A 56 4.03 -13.86 4.79
N GLU A 57 4.24 -14.67 5.84
CA GLU A 57 3.53 -14.49 7.10
C GLU A 57 3.95 -13.15 7.74
N GLY A 58 3.02 -12.20 7.80
CA GLY A 58 3.24 -10.88 8.39
C GLY A 58 3.25 -9.71 7.40
N VAL A 59 3.13 -9.96 6.10
CA VAL A 59 2.99 -8.87 5.13
C VAL A 59 1.56 -8.35 5.17
N ASN A 60 1.39 -7.11 5.62
CA ASN A 60 0.08 -6.45 5.70
C ASN A 60 -0.29 -5.87 4.33
N PHE A 61 -1.29 -6.47 3.67
CA PHE A 61 -1.82 -6.09 2.35
C PHE A 61 -2.89 -4.99 2.41
N GLN A 62 -3.02 -4.27 3.53
CA GLN A 62 -4.04 -3.24 3.64
C GLN A 62 -3.77 -2.09 2.66
N ASP A 63 -4.71 -1.92 1.74
CA ASP A 63 -4.84 -0.73 0.91
C ASP A 63 -5.01 0.50 1.79
N VAL A 64 -4.52 1.63 1.29
CA VAL A 64 -4.71 2.92 1.96
C VAL A 64 -6.18 3.29 1.80
N GLN A 65 -6.89 3.35 2.91
CA GLN A 65 -8.30 3.75 2.96
C GLN A 65 -8.42 5.04 3.77
N LEU A 66 -9.18 6.00 3.23
CA LEU A 66 -9.63 7.16 3.97
C LEU A 66 -11.08 6.95 4.37
N GLY A 67 -11.33 6.92 5.68
CA GLY A 67 -12.67 6.99 6.25
C GLY A 67 -13.06 8.44 6.50
N SER A 68 -14.28 8.81 6.13
CA SER A 68 -14.87 10.11 6.48
C SER A 68 -16.32 9.93 6.90
N GLN A 69 -16.76 10.75 7.85
CA GLN A 69 -18.15 10.80 8.28
C GLN A 69 -19.04 11.55 7.27
N GLU A 70 -18.42 12.45 6.49
CA GLU A 70 -19.06 13.20 5.42
C GLU A 70 -18.47 12.85 4.05
N ARG A 71 -19.13 13.28 2.96
CA ARG A 71 -18.58 13.06 1.62
C ARG A 71 -17.28 13.83 1.47
N LEU A 72 -16.17 13.12 1.29
CA LEU A 72 -14.86 13.70 0.99
C LEU A 72 -14.87 14.34 -0.40
N ASP A 73 -14.49 15.62 -0.46
CA ASP A 73 -14.05 16.25 -1.69
C ASP A 73 -12.55 15.97 -1.88
N MET A 74 -12.25 15.20 -2.92
CA MET A 74 -10.91 14.70 -3.21
C MET A 74 -9.98 15.78 -3.80
N GLU A 75 -10.53 16.93 -4.20
CA GLU A 75 -9.78 18.08 -4.71
C GLU A 75 -9.36 19.06 -3.62
N MET A 76 -9.91 18.92 -2.41
CA MET A 76 -9.52 19.76 -1.29
C MET A 76 -8.10 19.45 -0.82
N PRO A 77 -7.37 20.47 -0.34
CA PRO A 77 -6.11 20.26 0.36
C PRO A 77 -6.35 19.45 1.63
N PHE A 78 -5.42 18.56 1.94
CA PHE A 78 -5.39 17.85 3.21
C PHE A 78 -4.97 18.82 4.33
N GLU A 79 -5.81 18.95 5.36
CA GLU A 79 -5.60 19.80 6.53
C GLU A 79 -5.62 18.95 7.81
N PHE A 80 -4.79 19.31 8.80
CA PHE A 80 -4.60 18.58 10.06
C PHE A 80 -4.65 19.48 11.29
#